data_AF-A0AAC9PVN9-F1
#
_entry.id   AF-A0AAC9PVN9-F1
#
_cell.length_a   1.000
_cell.length_b   1.000
_cell.length_c   1.000
_cell.angle_alpha   90.00
_cell.angle_beta   90.00
_cell.angle_gamma   90.00
#
_symmetry.space_group_name_H-M   'P 1'
#
loop_
_entity.id
_entity.type
_entity.pdbx_description
1 polymer ?
#
loop_
_entity_poly.entity_id
_entity_poly.type
_entity_poly.pdbx_seq_one_letter_code
_entity_poly.pdbx_strand_id
1 'polypeptide(L)'
;MNRILLLILALVSFTLSAQNINQMDADGNRHGVWKKNFEGTKVLRYEGKFNHGKEVGTFKFYKNIENQPVLTATRTFSETSDLADVKFFSSTKHLISEGKMRGKTFVGKWVYYHNKSKVVMTEEFYDTKGKLEGLKKTYYLSGQLAKQENYNSGIVDGESKWYSESGKLLKVFNYKNGELHGPAKIYDTKGNIEQEGVYQKDRRHGIWKFYKNGKLIKEQDFTRRSKNPYKKK
;
A
#
# COMPACT_ATOMS: atom_id res chain seq x y z
N MET A 1 -36.09 26.64 -61.75
CA MET A 1 -34.67 26.92 -61.46
C MET A 1 -34.20 25.93 -60.39
N ASN A 2 -33.62 24.81 -60.81
CA ASN A 2 -33.13 23.76 -59.90
C ASN A 2 -31.73 24.16 -59.41
N ARG A 3 -31.54 24.27 -58.09
CA ARG A 3 -30.22 24.46 -57.48
C ARG A 3 -29.62 23.10 -57.16
N ILE A 4 -28.55 22.75 -57.87
CA ILE A 4 -27.71 21.58 -57.61
C ILE A 4 -26.83 21.90 -56.40
N LEU A 5 -26.96 21.13 -55.33
CA LEU A 5 -26.11 21.21 -54.15
C LEU A 5 -24.86 20.33 -54.38
N LEU A 6 -23.71 20.96 -54.59
CA LEU A 6 -22.41 20.28 -54.71
C LEU A 6 -21.89 19.93 -53.31
N LEU A 7 -21.92 18.64 -52.95
CA LEU A 7 -21.34 18.12 -51.73
C LEU A 7 -19.85 17.85 -51.96
N ILE A 8 -18.97 18.69 -51.44
CA ILE A 8 -17.52 18.49 -51.49
C ILE A 8 -17.16 17.51 -50.37
N LEU A 9 -16.83 16.27 -50.75
CA LEU A 9 -16.32 15.26 -49.84
C LEU A 9 -14.82 15.52 -49.60
N ALA A 10 -14.47 16.16 -48.48
CA ALA A 10 -13.09 16.33 -48.07
C ALA A 10 -12.53 15.01 -47.52
N LEU A 11 -11.72 14.31 -48.31
CA LEU A 11 -10.89 13.20 -47.82
C LEU A 11 -9.78 13.77 -46.94
N VAL A 12 -9.91 13.63 -45.61
CA VAL A 12 -8.82 13.89 -44.67
C VAL A 12 -7.93 12.65 -44.62
N SER A 13 -6.81 12.69 -45.33
CA SER A 13 -5.76 11.69 -45.26
C SER A 13 -4.95 11.87 -43.97
N PHE A 14 -5.21 11.03 -42.97
CA PHE A 14 -4.34 10.92 -41.79
C PHE A 14 -3.03 10.23 -42.20
N THR A 15 -1.98 11.01 -42.39
CA THR A 15 -0.62 10.47 -42.48
C THR A 15 -0.20 10.02 -41.07
N LEU A 16 -0.14 8.70 -40.86
CA LEU A 16 0.56 8.13 -39.71
C LEU A 16 2.05 8.43 -39.87
N SER A 17 2.52 9.55 -39.31
CA SER A 17 3.95 9.78 -39.15
C SER A 17 4.50 8.71 -38.22
N ALA A 18 5.40 7.87 -38.72
CA ALA A 18 6.11 6.88 -37.92
C ALA A 18 6.88 7.63 -36.82
N GLN A 19 6.44 7.49 -35.58
CA GLN A 19 7.12 8.15 -34.47
C GLN A 19 8.50 7.52 -34.27
N ASN A 20 9.56 8.32 -34.43
CA ASN A 20 10.93 7.87 -34.16
C ASN A 20 11.07 7.48 -32.68
N ILE A 21 11.59 6.28 -32.42
CA ILE A 21 11.76 5.70 -31.07
C ILE A 21 13.21 5.91 -30.60
N ASN A 22 13.41 6.11 -29.30
CA ASN A 22 14.71 6.26 -28.63
C ASN A 22 15.53 7.45 -29.16
N GLN A 23 14.88 8.59 -29.38
CA GLN A 23 15.55 9.79 -29.87
C GLN A 23 16.11 10.64 -28.72
N MET A 24 17.15 11.41 -29.03
CA MET A 24 17.71 12.45 -28.16
C MET A 24 17.32 13.83 -28.72
N ASP A 25 17.21 14.82 -27.85
CA ASP A 25 17.11 16.23 -28.26
C ASP A 25 18.50 16.82 -28.57
N ALA A 26 18.52 18.11 -28.93
CA ALA A 26 19.74 18.83 -29.29
C ALA A 26 20.80 18.85 -28.17
N ASP A 27 20.37 18.71 -26.92
CA ASP A 27 21.24 18.71 -25.74
C ASP A 27 21.70 17.29 -25.36
N GLY A 28 21.35 16.28 -26.15
CA GLY A 28 21.67 14.87 -25.89
C GLY A 28 20.76 14.20 -24.85
N ASN A 29 19.67 14.87 -24.44
CA ASN A 29 18.72 14.32 -23.47
C ASN A 29 17.66 13.46 -24.17
N ARG A 30 17.13 12.46 -23.47
CA ARG A 30 16.08 11.58 -24.00
C ARG A 30 14.82 12.39 -24.36
N HIS A 31 14.30 12.22 -25.57
CA HIS A 31 13.11 12.90 -26.04
C HIS A 31 12.20 11.96 -26.85
N GLY A 32 10.88 12.11 -26.71
CA GLY A 32 9.90 11.30 -27.42
C GLY A 32 9.69 9.91 -26.83
N VAL A 33 9.23 8.97 -27.64
CA VAL A 33 8.92 7.59 -27.19
C VAL A 33 10.20 6.80 -27.03
N TRP A 34 10.30 6.10 -25.91
CA TRP A 34 11.42 5.24 -25.58
C TRP A 34 10.96 3.82 -25.30
N LYS A 35 11.69 2.85 -25.85
CA LYS A 35 11.50 1.42 -25.64
C LYS A 35 12.85 0.75 -25.40
N LYS A 36 12.90 -0.12 -24.40
CA LYS A 36 14.09 -0.93 -24.11
C LYS A 36 13.69 -2.38 -23.96
N ASN A 37 14.45 -3.28 -24.58
CA ASN A 37 14.28 -4.73 -24.43
C ASN A 37 15.18 -5.29 -23.32
N PHE A 38 14.90 -6.51 -22.88
CA PHE A 38 15.83 -7.30 -22.09
C PHE A 38 17.06 -7.65 -22.93
N GLU A 39 18.22 -7.61 -22.31
CA GLU A 39 19.50 -7.88 -22.96
C GLU A 39 19.50 -9.26 -23.63
N GLY A 40 20.01 -9.34 -24.86
CA GLY A 40 20.02 -10.57 -25.65
C GLY A 40 18.66 -11.06 -26.14
N THR A 41 17.57 -10.29 -25.97
CA THR A 41 16.22 -10.73 -26.36
C THR A 41 15.45 -9.64 -27.14
N LYS A 42 14.34 -10.06 -27.78
CA LYS A 42 13.34 -9.14 -28.35
C LYS A 42 12.24 -8.77 -27.34
N VAL A 43 12.34 -9.24 -26.09
CA VAL A 43 11.30 -9.05 -25.08
C VAL A 43 11.37 -7.64 -24.53
N LEU A 44 10.26 -6.90 -24.60
CA LEU A 44 10.17 -5.54 -24.09
C LEU A 44 10.36 -5.53 -22.56
N ARG A 45 11.23 -4.65 -22.06
CA ARG A 45 11.51 -4.44 -20.63
C ARG A 45 10.77 -3.21 -20.10
N TYR A 46 10.78 -2.12 -20.87
CA TYR A 46 9.92 -0.96 -20.59
C TYR A 46 9.61 -0.18 -21.86
N GLU A 47 8.50 0.57 -21.82
CA GLU A 47 8.20 1.65 -22.76
C GLU A 47 7.66 2.88 -22.02
N GLY A 48 7.88 4.07 -22.56
CA GLY A 48 7.39 5.33 -21.99
C GLY A 48 7.77 6.52 -22.87
N LYS A 49 7.53 7.74 -22.38
CA LYS A 49 7.87 8.98 -23.09
C LYS A 49 8.78 9.85 -22.24
N PHE A 50 9.79 10.44 -22.86
CA PHE A 50 10.61 11.47 -22.27
C PHE A 50 10.33 12.83 -22.92
N ASN A 51 10.44 13.89 -22.14
CA ASN A 51 10.46 15.27 -22.61
C ASN A 51 11.69 15.95 -22.00
N HIS A 52 12.71 16.22 -22.83
CA HIS A 52 13.97 16.84 -22.40
C HIS A 52 14.61 16.15 -21.18
N GLY A 53 14.75 14.83 -21.27
CA GLY A 53 15.33 13.98 -20.22
C GLY A 53 14.38 13.60 -19.08
N LYS A 54 13.23 14.28 -18.94
CA LYS A 54 12.24 14.01 -17.88
C LYS A 54 11.22 12.97 -18.32
N GLU A 55 10.89 12.01 -17.46
CA GLU A 55 9.75 11.12 -17.69
C GLU A 55 8.42 11.89 -17.76
N VAL A 56 7.62 11.64 -18.79
CA VAL A 56 6.27 12.22 -18.93
C VAL A 56 5.26 11.14 -19.31
N GLY A 57 4.02 11.30 -18.82
CA GLY A 57 2.95 10.35 -19.08
C GLY A 57 3.20 8.98 -18.45
N THR A 58 2.67 7.92 -19.07
CA THR A 58 2.70 6.56 -18.51
C THR A 58 3.88 5.75 -19.03
N PHE A 59 4.74 5.34 -18.11
CA PHE A 59 5.72 4.28 -18.32
C PHE A 59 5.11 2.92 -17.97
N LYS A 60 5.39 1.92 -18.80
CA LYS A 60 5.04 0.52 -18.58
C LYS A 60 6.30 -0.30 -18.39
N PHE A 61 6.29 -1.16 -17.39
CA PHE A 61 7.41 -2.04 -17.05
C PHE A 61 6.98 -3.50 -17.10
N TYR A 62 7.81 -4.31 -17.73
CA TYR A 62 7.51 -5.70 -18.04
C TYR A 62 8.54 -6.63 -17.38
N LYS A 63 8.11 -7.84 -17.04
CA LYS A 63 8.98 -8.97 -16.77
C LYS A 63 9.03 -9.88 -18.00
N ASN A 64 10.17 -10.50 -18.25
CA ASN A 64 10.27 -11.58 -19.23
C ASN A 64 9.83 -12.89 -18.56
N ILE A 65 8.69 -13.43 -18.98
CA ILE A 65 8.18 -14.74 -18.53
C ILE A 65 7.99 -15.58 -19.78
N GLU A 66 8.71 -16.70 -19.90
CA GLU A 66 8.63 -17.59 -21.06
C GLU A 66 8.83 -16.86 -22.40
N ASN A 67 9.80 -15.95 -22.45
CA ASN A 67 10.10 -15.11 -23.62
C ASN A 67 8.95 -14.17 -24.04
N GLN A 68 8.04 -13.86 -23.12
CA GLN A 68 6.92 -12.93 -23.32
C GLN A 68 7.00 -11.74 -22.35
N PRO A 69 6.68 -10.52 -22.81
CA PRO A 69 6.64 -9.34 -21.95
C PRO A 69 5.34 -9.32 -21.14
N VAL A 70 5.46 -9.55 -19.83
CA VAL A 70 4.33 -9.51 -18.90
C VAL A 70 4.35 -8.20 -18.13
N LEU A 71 3.31 -7.37 -18.29
CA LEU A 71 3.19 -6.07 -17.61
C LEU A 71 3.12 -6.30 -16.09
N THR A 72 4.00 -5.65 -15.34
CA THR A 72 4.08 -5.78 -13.88
C THR A 72 4.03 -4.45 -13.14
N ALA A 73 4.29 -3.33 -13.83
CA ALA A 73 4.08 -2.03 -13.23
C ALA A 73 3.75 -0.95 -14.27
N THR A 74 3.00 0.05 -13.85
CA THR A 74 2.89 1.34 -14.56
C THR A 74 3.32 2.47 -13.63
N ARG A 75 3.99 3.48 -14.18
CA ARG A 75 4.31 4.74 -13.49
C ARG A 75 3.81 5.89 -14.35
N THR A 76 2.89 6.69 -13.84
CA THR A 76 2.33 7.84 -14.54
C THR A 76 2.88 9.11 -13.90
N PHE A 77 3.62 9.89 -14.69
CA PHE A 77 4.24 11.12 -14.23
C PHE A 77 3.38 12.32 -14.60
N SER A 78 3.17 13.22 -13.64
CA SER A 78 2.61 14.55 -13.88
C SER A 78 3.73 15.50 -14.33
N GLU A 79 3.40 16.48 -15.16
CA GLU A 79 4.36 17.53 -15.54
C GLU A 79 4.69 18.47 -14.35
N THR A 80 3.82 18.51 -13.34
CA THR A 80 3.91 19.45 -12.22
C THR A 80 4.43 18.83 -10.92
N SER A 81 4.73 17.53 -10.90
CA SER A 81 5.12 16.82 -9.68
C SER A 81 6.22 15.82 -9.94
N ASP A 82 7.13 15.70 -8.97
CA ASP A 82 8.15 14.64 -8.92
C ASP A 82 7.59 13.28 -8.46
N LEU A 83 6.32 13.25 -8.07
CA LEU A 83 5.59 12.03 -7.74
C LEU A 83 5.01 11.39 -9.00
N ALA A 84 5.19 10.08 -9.09
CA ALA A 84 4.50 9.24 -10.06
C ALA A 84 3.37 8.48 -9.38
N ASP A 85 2.21 8.42 -10.02
CA ASP A 85 1.17 7.44 -9.68
C ASP A 85 1.61 6.06 -10.17
N VAL A 86 1.65 5.08 -9.27
CA VAL A 86 2.21 3.76 -9.55
C VAL A 86 1.16 2.69 -9.32
N LYS A 87 1.11 1.73 -10.23
CA LYS A 87 0.31 0.50 -10.10
C LYS A 87 1.21 -0.71 -10.30
N PHE A 88 1.09 -1.70 -9.43
CA PHE A 88 1.76 -2.99 -9.56
C PHE A 88 0.76 -4.09 -9.92
N PHE A 89 1.15 -4.97 -10.83
CA PHE A 89 0.29 -6.04 -11.35
C PHE A 89 0.95 -7.41 -11.15
N SER A 90 0.11 -8.43 -10.96
CA SER A 90 0.55 -9.83 -10.97
C SER A 90 0.91 -10.28 -12.39
N SER A 91 1.55 -11.44 -12.52
CA SER A 91 1.83 -12.05 -13.83
C SER A 91 0.56 -12.35 -14.63
N THR A 92 -0.57 -12.50 -13.94
CA THR A 92 -1.91 -12.69 -14.53
C THR A 92 -2.65 -11.36 -14.73
N LYS A 93 -1.94 -10.23 -14.68
CA LYS A 93 -2.43 -8.85 -14.94
C LYS A 93 -3.43 -8.30 -13.91
N HIS A 94 -3.59 -8.95 -12.76
CA HIS A 94 -4.43 -8.44 -11.67
C HIS A 94 -3.69 -7.33 -10.91
N LEU A 95 -4.38 -6.24 -10.59
CA LEU A 95 -3.83 -5.16 -9.76
C LEU A 95 -3.52 -5.68 -8.35
N ILE A 96 -2.28 -5.50 -7.89
CA ILE A 96 -1.80 -5.92 -6.56
C ILE A 96 -1.79 -4.74 -5.60
N SER A 97 -1.31 -3.60 -6.06
CA SER A 97 -1.25 -2.38 -5.25
C SER A 97 -1.14 -1.14 -6.10
N GLU A 98 -1.52 -0.01 -5.53
CA GLU A 98 -1.34 1.31 -6.12
C GLU A 98 -1.06 2.39 -5.05
N GLY A 99 -0.37 3.44 -5.47
CA GLY A 99 0.02 4.55 -4.60
C GLY A 99 0.93 5.53 -5.36
N LYS A 100 1.52 6.48 -4.64
CA LYS A 100 2.47 7.44 -5.22
C LYS A 100 3.91 7.08 -4.86
N MET A 101 4.83 7.33 -5.79
CA MET A 101 6.27 7.15 -5.58
C MET A 101 7.07 8.38 -5.98
N ARG A 102 8.06 8.73 -5.16
CA ARG A 102 9.19 9.59 -5.54
C ARG A 102 10.39 8.72 -5.83
N GLY A 103 10.78 8.57 -7.10
CA GLY A 103 11.85 7.65 -7.48
C GLY A 103 11.53 6.20 -7.07
N LYS A 104 12.25 5.66 -6.08
CA LYS A 104 12.03 4.32 -5.50
C LYS A 104 11.27 4.34 -4.16
N THR A 105 10.93 5.54 -3.66
CA THR A 105 10.36 5.75 -2.34
C THR A 105 8.85 5.85 -2.42
N PHE A 106 8.14 5.08 -1.58
CA PHE A 106 6.68 5.17 -1.42
C PHE A 106 6.32 6.46 -0.66
N VAL A 107 5.28 7.17 -1.10
CA VAL A 107 4.83 8.42 -0.48
C VAL A 107 3.31 8.45 -0.38
N GLY A 108 2.80 8.88 0.76
CA GLY A 108 1.37 9.03 1.03
C GLY A 108 0.65 7.69 1.10
N LYS A 109 -0.63 7.69 0.70
CA LYS A 109 -1.50 6.52 0.76
C LYS A 109 -1.05 5.45 -0.23
N TRP A 110 -0.92 4.22 0.26
CA TRP A 110 -0.72 3.00 -0.50
C TRP A 110 -1.86 2.02 -0.23
N VAL A 111 -2.39 1.43 -1.29
CA VAL A 111 -3.51 0.50 -1.25
C VAL A 111 -3.05 -0.83 -1.82
N TYR A 112 -3.29 -1.90 -1.08
CA TYR A 112 -3.01 -3.27 -1.48
C TYR A 112 -4.33 -4.04 -1.59
N TYR A 113 -4.46 -4.87 -2.61
CA TYR A 113 -5.68 -5.61 -2.89
C TYR A 113 -5.54 -7.09 -2.56
N HIS A 114 -6.66 -7.72 -2.21
CA HIS A 114 -6.74 -9.16 -2.08
C HIS A 114 -6.43 -9.85 -3.41
N ASN A 115 -5.90 -11.07 -3.34
CA ASN A 115 -5.50 -11.83 -4.52
C ASN A 115 -6.66 -11.97 -5.52
N LYS A 116 -6.42 -11.61 -6.79
CA LYS A 116 -7.40 -11.65 -7.88
C LYS A 116 -8.72 -10.95 -7.55
N SER A 117 -8.70 -9.94 -6.68
CA SER A 117 -9.88 -9.19 -6.26
C SER A 117 -9.60 -7.69 -6.32
N LYS A 118 -10.66 -6.88 -6.44
CA LYS A 118 -10.59 -5.42 -6.27
C LYS A 118 -10.85 -4.99 -4.82
N VAL A 119 -11.12 -5.94 -3.92
CA VAL A 119 -11.32 -5.65 -2.49
C VAL A 119 -9.98 -5.27 -1.88
N VAL A 120 -9.96 -4.13 -1.19
CA VAL A 120 -8.79 -3.65 -0.46
C VAL A 120 -8.45 -4.64 0.66
N MET A 121 -7.19 -5.03 0.74
CA MET A 121 -6.62 -5.85 1.81
C MET A 121 -5.97 -4.96 2.86
N THR A 122 -5.20 -3.97 2.43
CA THR A 122 -4.45 -3.11 3.33
C THR A 122 -4.39 -1.68 2.79
N GLU A 123 -4.58 -0.71 3.67
CA GLU A 123 -4.23 0.69 3.43
C GLU A 123 -3.07 1.08 4.36
N GLU A 124 -2.05 1.68 3.79
CA GLU A 124 -0.85 2.17 4.48
C GLU A 124 -0.61 3.63 4.10
N PHE A 125 0.10 4.36 4.96
CA PHE A 125 0.52 5.73 4.71
C PHE A 125 2.02 5.85 4.95
N TYR A 126 2.71 6.53 4.03
CA TYR A 126 4.16 6.68 4.04
C TYR A 126 4.57 8.15 4.03
N ASP A 127 5.56 8.50 4.84
CA ASP A 127 6.15 9.82 4.87
C ASP A 127 6.96 10.12 3.59
N THR A 128 7.50 11.33 3.50
CA THR A 128 8.33 11.74 2.34
C THR A 128 9.67 11.00 2.23
N LYS A 129 10.06 10.25 3.26
CA LYS A 129 11.26 9.41 3.34
C LYS A 129 10.95 7.92 3.15
N GLY A 130 9.68 7.56 2.92
CA GLY A 130 9.24 6.17 2.72
C GLY A 130 9.09 5.36 4.00
N LYS A 131 8.94 6.01 5.16
CA LYS A 131 8.62 5.32 6.43
C LYS A 131 7.12 5.30 6.64
N LEU A 132 6.60 4.18 7.14
CA LEU A 132 5.19 4.10 7.54
C LEU A 132 4.87 5.15 8.61
N GLU A 133 3.79 5.90 8.40
CA GLU A 133 3.29 6.90 9.32
C GLU A 133 1.76 6.90 9.35
N GLY A 134 1.19 7.30 10.48
CA GLY A 134 -0.26 7.39 10.64
C GLY A 134 -0.95 6.03 10.62
N LEU A 135 -2.21 6.04 10.17
CA LEU A 135 -3.12 4.91 10.34
C LEU A 135 -2.93 3.86 9.24
N LYS A 136 -2.50 2.66 9.64
CA LYS A 136 -2.54 1.43 8.84
C LYS A 136 -3.84 0.69 9.10
N LYS A 137 -4.53 0.28 8.04
CA LYS A 137 -5.77 -0.51 8.12
C LYS A 137 -5.61 -1.81 7.33
N THR A 138 -6.16 -2.89 7.86
CA THR A 138 -6.25 -4.19 7.18
C THR A 138 -7.69 -4.65 7.19
N TYR A 139 -8.13 -5.29 6.11
CA TYR A 139 -9.51 -5.64 5.84
C TYR A 139 -9.64 -7.12 5.46
N TYR A 140 -10.76 -7.72 5.84
CA TYR A 140 -11.18 -9.03 5.37
C TYR A 140 -11.53 -9.00 3.88
N LEU A 141 -11.64 -10.19 3.26
CA LEU A 141 -12.06 -10.30 1.86
C LEU A 141 -13.51 -9.82 1.64
N SER A 142 -14.34 -9.84 2.69
CA SER A 142 -15.66 -9.21 2.72
C SER A 142 -15.62 -7.68 2.64
N GLY A 143 -14.44 -7.05 2.80
CA GLY A 143 -14.26 -5.61 2.89
C GLY A 143 -14.45 -5.04 4.29
N GLN A 144 -14.82 -5.87 5.28
CA GLN A 144 -14.92 -5.44 6.67
C GLN A 144 -13.54 -5.14 7.25
N LEU A 145 -13.42 -4.06 8.04
CA LEU A 145 -12.19 -3.74 8.77
C LEU A 145 -11.82 -4.90 9.70
N ALA A 146 -10.60 -5.43 9.58
CA ALA A 146 -10.07 -6.49 10.42
C ALA A 146 -9.16 -5.94 11.52
N LYS A 147 -8.37 -4.90 11.18
CA LYS A 147 -7.36 -4.35 12.07
C LYS A 147 -7.08 -2.90 11.72
N GLN A 148 -6.83 -2.07 12.73
CA GLN A 148 -6.23 -0.75 12.54
C GLN A 148 -5.16 -0.47 13.59
N GLU A 149 -4.08 0.18 13.17
CA GLU A 149 -2.91 0.50 13.98
C GLU A 149 -2.31 1.83 13.56
N ASN A 150 -1.78 2.58 14.52
CA ASN A 150 -1.05 3.80 14.22
C ASN A 150 0.46 3.55 14.17
N TYR A 151 1.13 4.12 13.18
CA TYR A 151 2.57 4.06 12.98
C TYR A 151 3.18 5.45 13.13
N ASN A 152 4.37 5.50 13.69
CA ASN A 152 5.20 6.69 13.76
C ASN A 152 6.62 6.30 13.30
N SER A 153 7.09 6.90 12.22
CA SER A 153 8.44 6.68 11.69
C SER A 153 8.80 5.20 11.45
N GLY A 154 7.84 4.41 11.00
CA GLY A 154 7.99 2.98 10.72
C GLY A 154 7.70 2.05 11.89
N ILE A 155 7.38 2.59 13.07
CA ILE A 155 7.19 1.83 14.32
C ILE A 155 5.73 1.96 14.77
N VAL A 156 5.08 0.87 15.16
CA VAL A 156 3.73 0.93 15.73
C VAL A 156 3.75 1.67 17.07
N ASP A 157 2.89 2.67 17.20
CA ASP A 157 2.83 3.52 18.39
C ASP A 157 1.41 4.05 18.59
N GLY A 158 0.85 3.80 19.77
CA GLY A 158 -0.54 4.06 20.11
C GLY A 158 -1.45 2.84 20.05
N GLU A 159 -2.74 3.08 19.85
CA GLU A 159 -3.78 2.07 19.96
C GLU A 159 -3.84 1.16 18.71
N SER A 160 -4.01 -0.14 18.94
CA SER A 160 -4.26 -1.18 17.94
C SER A 160 -5.61 -1.83 18.23
N LYS A 161 -6.50 -1.80 17.23
CA LYS A 161 -7.85 -2.36 17.34
C LYS A 161 -8.03 -3.49 16.34
N TRP A 162 -8.60 -4.60 16.80
CA TRP A 162 -8.89 -5.79 16.00
C TRP A 162 -10.39 -6.06 16.02
N TYR A 163 -10.92 -6.46 14.87
CA TYR A 163 -12.35 -6.65 14.66
C TYR A 163 -12.61 -8.03 14.07
N SER A 164 -13.79 -8.57 14.30
CA SER A 164 -14.29 -9.76 13.59
C SER A 164 -14.75 -9.39 12.19
N GLU A 165 -14.97 -10.41 11.36
CA GLU A 165 -15.56 -10.22 10.03
C GLU A 165 -17.01 -9.70 10.07
N SER A 166 -17.69 -9.85 11.21
CA SER A 166 -18.99 -9.22 11.48
C SER A 166 -18.88 -7.77 12.02
N GLY A 167 -17.68 -7.20 12.08
CA GLY A 167 -17.42 -5.83 12.53
C GLY A 167 -17.37 -5.64 14.06
N LYS A 168 -17.42 -6.71 14.85
CA LYS A 168 -17.36 -6.62 16.32
C LYS A 168 -15.93 -6.40 16.77
N LEU A 169 -15.72 -5.49 17.72
CA LEU A 169 -14.41 -5.28 18.33
C LEU A 169 -13.99 -6.52 19.14
N LEU A 170 -12.83 -7.09 18.82
CA LEU A 170 -12.28 -8.28 19.47
C LEU A 170 -11.14 -7.95 20.42
N LYS A 171 -10.29 -6.98 20.07
CA LYS A 171 -9.10 -6.65 20.87
C LYS A 171 -8.79 -5.16 20.77
N VAL A 172 -8.37 -4.59 21.88
CA VAL A 172 -7.75 -3.27 21.99
C VAL A 172 -6.43 -3.46 22.70
N PHE A 173 -5.35 -3.07 22.05
CA PHE A 173 -4.00 -3.06 22.61
C PHE A 173 -3.41 -1.66 22.49
N ASN A 174 -2.47 -1.34 23.37
CA ASN A 174 -1.67 -0.13 23.26
C ASN A 174 -0.21 -0.52 23.03
N TYR A 175 0.41 0.17 22.10
CA TYR A 175 1.81 0.04 21.76
C TYR A 175 2.56 1.32 22.13
N LYS A 176 3.81 1.16 22.53
CA LYS A 176 4.77 2.25 22.69
C LYS A 176 6.10 1.80 22.10
N ASN A 177 6.58 2.52 21.09
CA ASN A 177 7.83 2.19 20.39
C ASN A 177 7.91 0.72 19.91
N GLY A 178 6.81 0.19 19.38
CA GLY A 178 6.77 -1.16 18.84
C GLY A 178 6.43 -2.26 19.85
N GLU A 179 6.45 -1.98 21.15
CA GLU A 179 6.16 -2.95 22.21
C GLU A 179 4.75 -2.72 22.78
N LEU A 180 4.04 -3.79 23.14
CA LEU A 180 2.81 -3.67 23.92
C LEU A 180 3.11 -2.99 25.26
N HIS A 181 2.42 -1.87 25.49
CA HIS A 181 2.62 -1.03 26.65
C HIS A 181 1.35 -0.25 26.97
N GLY A 182 0.85 -0.40 28.20
CA GLY A 182 -0.39 0.22 28.65
C GLY A 182 -1.59 -0.74 28.62
N PRO A 183 -2.81 -0.21 28.67
CA PRO A 183 -4.01 -1.02 28.86
C PRO A 183 -4.31 -1.90 27.65
N ALA A 184 -4.88 -3.07 27.93
CA ALA A 184 -5.33 -4.03 26.95
C ALA A 184 -6.72 -4.56 27.32
N LYS A 185 -7.56 -4.76 26.30
CA LYS A 185 -8.89 -5.37 26.43
C LYS A 185 -9.10 -6.41 25.34
N ILE A 186 -9.67 -7.55 25.70
CA ILE A 186 -10.06 -8.64 24.81
C ILE A 186 -11.54 -8.90 25.04
N TYR A 187 -12.28 -9.03 23.95
CA TYR A 187 -13.73 -9.15 23.93
C TYR A 187 -14.14 -10.50 23.34
N ASP A 188 -15.24 -11.05 23.84
CA ASP A 188 -15.88 -12.23 23.29
C ASP A 188 -16.65 -11.91 21.98
N THR A 189 -17.21 -12.94 21.34
CA THR A 189 -17.99 -12.79 20.10
C THR A 189 -19.32 -12.05 20.30
N LYS A 190 -19.74 -11.79 21.54
CA LYS A 190 -20.93 -11.00 21.90
C LYS A 190 -20.57 -9.55 22.22
N GLY A 191 -19.29 -9.20 22.30
CA GLY A 191 -18.80 -7.87 22.64
C GLY A 191 -18.60 -7.63 24.15
N ASN A 192 -18.72 -8.66 24.99
CA ASN A 192 -18.42 -8.53 26.41
C ASN A 192 -16.90 -8.63 26.63
N ILE A 193 -16.38 -7.91 27.62
CA ILE A 193 -14.98 -8.08 28.03
C ILE A 193 -14.79 -9.52 28.50
N GLU A 194 -13.79 -10.20 27.95
CA GLU A 194 -13.32 -11.51 28.37
C GLU A 194 -12.06 -11.36 29.23
N GLN A 195 -11.17 -10.43 28.85
CA GLN A 195 -9.92 -10.18 29.56
C GLN A 195 -9.57 -8.70 29.52
N GLU A 196 -9.07 -8.17 30.62
CA GLU A 196 -8.44 -6.84 30.64
C GLU A 196 -7.25 -6.80 31.60
N GLY A 197 -6.32 -5.89 31.31
CA GLY A 197 -5.13 -5.69 32.13
C GLY A 197 -4.17 -4.72 31.46
N VAL A 198 -2.92 -4.74 31.90
CA VAL A 198 -1.86 -3.87 31.38
C VAL A 198 -0.73 -4.71 30.83
N TYR A 199 -0.14 -4.27 29.72
CA TYR A 199 1.16 -4.72 29.23
C TYR A 199 2.26 -3.73 29.60
N GLN A 200 3.45 -4.25 29.85
CA GLN A 200 4.67 -3.48 29.99
C GLN A 200 5.80 -4.25 29.27
N LYS A 201 6.29 -3.67 28.16
CA LYS A 201 7.37 -4.26 27.35
C LYS A 201 7.02 -5.69 26.91
N ASP A 202 5.90 -5.81 26.19
CA ASP A 202 5.36 -7.07 25.65
C ASP A 202 4.91 -8.13 26.67
N ARG A 203 4.93 -7.80 27.96
CA ARG A 203 4.56 -8.72 29.03
C ARG A 203 3.37 -8.21 29.80
N ARG A 204 2.45 -9.12 30.17
CA ARG A 204 1.40 -8.83 31.15
C ARG A 204 2.05 -8.26 32.42
N HIS A 205 1.46 -7.19 32.95
CA HIS A 205 1.94 -6.49 34.13
C HIS A 205 0.76 -6.10 35.01
N GLY A 206 0.96 -6.14 36.33
CA GLY A 206 -0.09 -5.85 37.30
C GLY A 206 -1.21 -6.90 37.28
N ILE A 207 -2.37 -6.50 37.77
CA ILE A 207 -3.54 -7.38 37.87
C ILE A 207 -4.20 -7.51 36.50
N TRP A 208 -4.40 -8.75 36.09
CA TRP A 208 -5.22 -9.13 34.95
C TRP A 208 -6.53 -9.73 35.43
N LYS A 209 -7.62 -9.28 34.84
CA LYS A 209 -8.99 -9.70 35.16
C LYS A 209 -9.55 -10.52 34.01
N PHE A 210 -10.24 -11.62 34.36
CA PHE A 210 -10.86 -12.53 33.41
C PHE A 210 -12.34 -12.67 33.73
N TYR A 211 -13.16 -12.62 32.70
CA TYR A 211 -14.60 -12.58 32.79
C TYR A 211 -15.22 -13.71 31.99
N LYS A 212 -16.38 -14.19 32.45
CA LYS A 212 -17.23 -15.13 31.73
C LYS A 212 -18.67 -14.65 31.82
N ASN A 213 -19.32 -14.42 30.68
CA ASN A 213 -20.68 -13.88 30.60
C ASN A 213 -20.83 -12.57 31.41
N GLY A 214 -19.84 -11.68 31.33
CA GLY A 214 -19.83 -10.39 32.04
C GLY A 214 -19.51 -10.46 33.54
N LYS A 215 -19.33 -11.64 34.13
CA LYS A 215 -18.95 -11.80 35.54
C LYS A 215 -17.46 -12.05 35.67
N LEU A 216 -16.80 -11.35 36.59
CA LEU A 216 -15.40 -11.59 36.95
C LEU A 216 -15.27 -13.00 37.54
N ILE A 217 -14.41 -13.83 36.97
CA ILE A 217 -14.17 -15.22 37.41
C ILE A 217 -12.77 -15.44 37.96
N LYS A 218 -11.80 -14.58 37.60
CA LYS A 218 -10.42 -14.73 38.00
C LYS A 218 -9.69 -13.40 37.95
N GLU A 219 -8.85 -13.17 38.95
CA GLU A 219 -7.80 -12.16 38.91
C GLU A 219 -6.43 -12.85 39.02
N GLN A 220 -5.42 -12.32 38.34
CA GLN A 220 -4.06 -12.84 38.42
C GLN A 220 -3.06 -11.68 38.39
N ASP A 221 -2.20 -11.59 39.40
CA ASP A 221 -1.11 -10.61 39.46
C ASP A 221 0.10 -11.09 38.65
N PHE A 222 0.45 -10.33 37.61
CA PHE A 222 1.61 -10.55 36.74
C PHE A 222 2.80 -9.62 37.08
N THR A 223 2.75 -8.94 38.22
CA THR A 223 3.87 -8.11 38.68
C THR A 223 5.09 -8.99 38.97
N ARG A 224 6.18 -8.75 38.24
CA ARG A 224 7.47 -9.41 38.51
C ARG A 224 8.00 -8.92 39.85
N ARG A 225 7.99 -9.80 40.85
CA ARG A 225 8.71 -9.58 42.11
C ARG A 225 10.14 -10.08 41.95
N SER A 226 11.12 -9.28 42.37
CA SER A 226 12.51 -9.75 42.48
C SER A 226 12.53 -10.96 43.41
N LYS A 227 13.12 -12.07 42.97
CA LYS A 227 13.40 -13.22 43.87
C LYS A 227 14.53 -12.93 44.86
N ASN A 228 15.23 -11.80 44.69
CA ASN A 228 16.31 -11.38 45.58
C ASN A 228 15.79 -10.24 46.49
N PRO A 229 15.57 -10.50 47.78
CA PRO A 229 15.09 -9.49 48.74
C PRO A 229 16.10 -8.36 48.98
N TYR A 230 17.36 -8.50 48.55
CA TYR A 230 18.43 -7.54 48.81
C TYR A 230 18.82 -6.63 47.63
N LYS A 231 18.19 -6.77 46.46
CA LYS A 231 18.36 -5.78 45.38
C LYS A 231 17.42 -4.59 45.63
N LYS A 232 17.87 -3.63 46.44
CA LYS A 232 17.29 -2.27 46.42
C LYS A 232 17.53 -1.66 45.04
N LYS A 233 16.49 -1.01 44.50
CA LYS A 233 16.57 -0.17 43.30
C LYS A 233 17.48 1.03 43.55
#